data_AF-A0A2S5LH10-F1
#
_entry.id   AF-A0A2S5LH10-F1
#
_cell.length_a   1.000
_cell.length_b   1.000
_cell.length_c   1.000
_cell.angle_alpha   90.00
_cell.angle_beta   90.00
_cell.angle_gamma   90.00
#
_symmetry.space_group_name_H-M   'P 1'
#
loop_
_entity.id
_entity.type
_entity.pdbx_description
1 polymer ?
#
loop_
_entity_poly.entity_id
_entity_poly.type
_entity_poly.pdbx_seq_one_letter_code
_entity_poly.pdbx_strand_id
1 'polypeptide(L)'
;MSTQLLHILLMSRYPTFSFTIVSKAESGIDDADVPDQLISLGFEDMSIIDPFSSSCGRFSVNPSEAYGLNEQDALLIKEHNKVR
;
A
#
# COMPACT_ATOMS: atom_id res chain seq x y z
N MET A 1 8.29 -4.02 -11.60
CA MET A 1 9.07 -4.33 -10.38
C MET A 1 8.37 -5.48 -9.66
N SER A 2 9.08 -6.40 -9.00
CA SER A 2 8.41 -7.45 -8.20
C SER A 2 7.95 -6.92 -6.85
N THR A 3 6.98 -7.58 -6.22
CA THR A 3 6.49 -7.24 -4.87
C THR A 3 7.63 -7.20 -3.86
N GLN A 4 8.56 -8.16 -3.91
CA GLN A 4 9.70 -8.24 -2.99
C GLN A 4 10.65 -7.06 -3.16
N LEU A 5 10.92 -6.65 -4.42
CA LEU A 5 11.79 -5.50 -4.68
C LEU A 5 11.16 -4.19 -4.19
N LEU A 6 9.85 -4.02 -4.41
CA LEU A 6 9.12 -2.85 -3.90
C LEU A 6 9.11 -2.83 -2.37
N HIS A 7 8.86 -3.97 -1.73
CA HIS A 7 8.89 -4.10 -0.27
C HIS A 7 10.26 -3.71 0.31
N ILE A 8 11.35 -4.27 -0.24
CA ILE A 8 12.72 -3.94 0.19
C ILE A 8 13.02 -2.45 -0.02
N LEU A 9 12.58 -1.86 -1.15
CA LEU A 9 12.76 -0.44 -1.44
C LEU A 9 12.07 0.44 -0.38
N LEU A 10 10.81 0.15 -0.06
CA LEU A 10 10.02 0.91 0.91
C LEU A 10 10.58 0.77 2.33
N MET A 11 10.93 -0.44 2.75
CA MET A 11 11.56 -0.69 4.05
C MET A 11 12.91 0.04 4.20
N SER A 12 13.67 0.17 3.11
CA SER A 12 14.93 0.93 3.09
C SER A 12 14.71 2.44 3.17
N ARG A 13 13.68 2.97 2.50
CA ARG A 13 13.33 4.41 2.51
C ARG A 13 12.68 4.87 3.80
N TYR A 14 11.91 3.99 4.45
CA TYR A 14 11.13 4.30 5.65
C TYR A 14 11.38 3.26 6.76
N PRO A 15 12.54 3.30 7.45
CA PRO A 15 12.91 2.30 8.45
C PRO A 15 11.96 2.21 9.65
N THR A 16 11.17 3.26 9.89
CA THR A 16 10.20 3.33 11.00
C THR A 16 8.78 2.96 10.61
N PHE A 17 8.53 2.72 9.32
CA PHE A 17 7.20 2.36 8.82
C PHE A 17 7.04 0.85 8.81
N SER A 18 5.80 0.38 8.92
CA SER A 18 5.48 -1.05 8.82
C SER A 18 4.96 -1.36 7.43
N PHE A 19 5.82 -1.86 6.53
CA PHE A 19 5.37 -2.41 5.25
C PHE A 19 5.33 -3.93 5.33
N THR A 20 4.23 -4.52 4.88
CA THR A 20 4.05 -5.98 4.83
C THR A 20 3.62 -6.42 3.43
N ILE A 21 3.97 -7.66 3.08
CA ILE A 21 3.42 -8.33 1.91
C ILE A 21 2.23 -9.15 2.38
N VAL A 22 1.05 -8.85 1.85
CA VAL A 22 -0.20 -9.56 2.17
C VAL A 22 -0.73 -10.25 0.92
N SER A 23 -1.47 -11.34 1.09
CA SER A 23 -2.11 -11.99 -0.05
C SER A 23 -3.40 -11.27 -0.45
N LYS A 24 -3.74 -11.30 -1.74
CA LYS A 24 -5.04 -10.83 -2.24
C LYS A 24 -6.23 -11.52 -1.56
N ALA A 25 -6.08 -12.80 -1.22
CA ALA A 25 -7.11 -13.56 -0.54
C ALA A 25 -7.39 -13.01 0.88
N GLU A 26 -6.36 -12.55 1.59
CA GLU A 26 -6.50 -11.97 2.94
C GLU A 26 -7.04 -10.53 2.91
N SER A 27 -6.84 -9.80 1.81
CA SER A 27 -7.34 -8.42 1.67
C SER A 27 -8.82 -8.32 1.31
N GLY A 28 -9.45 -9.44 0.93
CA GLY A 28 -10.86 -9.48 0.52
C GLY A 28 -11.14 -8.84 -0.83
N ILE A 29 -10.10 -8.57 -1.64
CA ILE A 29 -10.26 -8.01 -2.98
C ILE A 29 -10.49 -9.14 -3.99
N ASP A 30 -11.66 -9.11 -4.62
CA ASP A 30 -12.02 -10.01 -5.72
C ASP A 30 -11.92 -9.30 -7.07
N ASP A 31 -10.68 -8.96 -7.45
CA ASP A 31 -10.36 -8.36 -8.75
C ASP A 31 -9.26 -9.17 -9.44
N ALA A 32 -9.47 -9.48 -10.72
CA ALA A 32 -8.55 -10.23 -11.55
C ALA A 32 -7.30 -9.43 -11.93
N ASP A 33 -7.41 -8.10 -12.00
CA ASP A 33 -6.28 -7.23 -12.34
C ASP A 33 -5.30 -7.08 -11.17
N VAL A 34 -5.79 -7.24 -9.94
CA VAL A 34 -5.02 -7.11 -8.69
C VAL A 34 -4.11 -8.34 -8.51
N PRO A 35 -2.80 -8.14 -8.26
CA PRO A 35 -1.86 -9.24 -8.11
C PRO A 35 -2.11 -10.05 -6.84
N ASP A 36 -1.67 -11.30 -6.82
CA ASP A 36 -1.84 -12.19 -5.65
C ASP A 36 -1.11 -11.71 -4.40
N GLN A 37 -0.07 -10.88 -4.56
CA GLN A 37 0.71 -10.30 -3.48
C GLN A 37 0.68 -8.78 -3.54
N LEU A 38 0.21 -8.17 -2.45
CA LEU A 38 0.04 -6.73 -2.30
C LEU A 38 1.04 -6.18 -1.29
N ILE A 39 1.38 -4.91 -1.44
CA ILE A 39 2.07 -4.15 -0.41
C ILE A 39 1.03 -3.47 0.47
N SER A 40 1.11 -3.72 1.77
CA SER A 40 0.32 -3.01 2.76
C SER A 40 1.20 -2.12 3.63
N LEU A 41 0.74 -0.90 3.89
CA LEU A 41 1.25 -0.02 4.93
C LEU A 41 0.43 -0.21 6.22
N GLY A 42 1.09 -0.57 7.30
CA GLY A 42 0.53 -0.53 8.65
C GLY A 42 0.51 0.89 9.20
N PHE A 43 -0.68 1.41 9.52
CA PHE A 43 -0.88 2.74 10.09
C PHE A 43 -2.03 2.71 11.10
N GLU A 44 -1.79 3.13 12.35
CA GLU A 44 -2.81 3.20 13.42
C GLU A 44 -3.71 1.94 13.51
N ASP A 45 -3.08 0.77 13.61
CA ASP A 45 -3.72 -0.57 13.64
C ASP A 45 -4.50 -0.98 12.37
N MET A 46 -4.36 -0.22 11.28
CA MET A 46 -5.00 -0.47 9.99
C MET A 46 -3.99 -0.88 8.93
N SER A 47 -4.47 -1.67 7.97
CA SER A 47 -3.72 -2.16 6.81
C SER A 47 -4.15 -1.36 5.58
N ILE A 48 -3.27 -0.48 5.10
CA ILE A 48 -3.54 0.44 3.99
C ILE A 48 -2.91 -0.10 2.72
N ILE A 49 -3.76 -0.55 1.80
CA ILE A 49 -3.36 -1.09 0.49
C ILE A 49 -3.51 -0.08 -0.66
N ASP A 50 -4.26 1.00 -0.45
CA ASP A 50 -4.27 2.18 -1.33
C ASP A 50 -3.92 3.42 -0.48
N PRO A 51 -2.67 3.91 -0.53
CA PRO A 51 -2.25 5.09 0.22
C PRO A 51 -2.96 6.39 -0.20
N PHE A 52 -3.69 6.40 -1.31
CA PHE A 52 -4.51 7.55 -1.74
C PHE A 52 -5.95 7.45 -1.26
N SER A 53 -6.33 6.37 -0.58
CA SER A 53 -7.65 6.21 0.02
C SER A 53 -7.54 6.29 1.53
N SER A 54 -8.51 6.95 2.16
CA SER A 54 -8.66 6.94 3.61
C SER A 54 -8.82 5.51 4.12
N SER A 55 -8.43 5.25 5.37
CA SER A 55 -8.60 3.94 5.99
C SER A 55 -10.06 3.43 6.04
N CYS A 56 -11.05 4.33 5.98
CA CYS A 56 -12.46 3.98 5.86
C CYS A 56 -12.97 3.84 4.42
N GLY A 57 -12.09 3.95 3.42
CA GLY A 57 -12.37 3.79 1.99
C GLY A 57 -13.28 4.86 1.37
N ARG A 58 -13.62 5.92 2.11
CA ARG A 58 -14.67 6.88 1.71
C ARG A 58 -14.14 8.11 0.98
N PHE A 59 -12.87 8.46 1.16
CA PHE A 59 -12.32 9.71 0.63
C PHE A 59 -10.90 9.51 0.09
N SER A 60 -10.58 10.24 -0.98
CA SER A 60 -9.21 10.40 -1.44
C SER A 60 -8.42 11.25 -0.44
N VAL A 61 -7.19 10.87 -0.16
CA VAL A 61 -6.30 11.56 0.79
C VAL A 61 -4.96 11.89 0.16
N ASN A 62 -4.27 12.88 0.71
CA ASN A 62 -2.86 13.12 0.43
C ASN A 62 -2.02 12.13 1.26
N PRO A 63 -1.28 11.18 0.65
CA PRO A 63 -0.52 10.16 1.38
C PRO A 63 0.57 10.75 2.28
N SER A 64 1.13 11.90 1.90
CA SER A 64 2.16 12.57 2.70
C SER A 64 1.57 13.19 3.96
N GLU A 65 0.37 13.74 3.90
CA GLU A 65 -0.33 14.31 5.06
C GLU A 65 -0.96 13.22 5.94
N ALA A 66 -1.60 12.23 5.33
CA ALA A 66 -2.33 11.19 6.04
C ALA A 66 -1.40 10.15 6.68
N TYR A 67 -0.35 9.74 5.97
CA TYR A 67 0.46 8.59 6.32
C TYR A 67 1.96 8.89 6.40
N GLY A 68 2.40 10.12 6.07
CA GLY A 68 3.83 10.48 6.04
C GLY A 68 4.59 9.86 4.86
N LEU A 69 3.89 9.34 3.85
CA LEU A 69 4.46 8.64 2.71
C LEU A 69 4.60 9.61 1.54
N ASN A 70 5.79 9.69 0.93
CA ASN A 70 5.93 10.58 -0.21
C ASN A 70 5.03 10.13 -1.38
N GLU A 71 4.62 11.07 -2.22
CA GLU A 71 3.65 10.80 -3.29
C GLU A 71 4.17 9.77 -4.31
N GLN A 72 5.47 9.77 -4.63
CA GLN A 72 6.05 8.84 -5.60
C GLN A 72 6.02 7.40 -5.10
N ASP A 73 6.32 7.18 -3.83
CA ASP A 73 6.27 5.85 -3.19
C ASP A 73 4.83 5.38 -3.01
N ALA A 74 3.91 6.30 -2.69
CA ALA A 74 2.49 6.01 -2.66
C ALA A 74 1.99 5.57 -4.04
N LEU A 75 2.43 6.24 -5.12
CA LEU A 75 2.12 5.87 -6.49
C LEU A 75 2.68 4.48 -6.84
N LEU A 76 3.91 4.17 -6.44
CA LEU A 76 4.48 2.83 -6.67
C LEU A 76 3.63 1.74 -6.00
N ILE A 77 3.12 1.98 -4.79
CA ILE A 77 2.22 1.05 -4.10
C ILE A 77 0.91 0.92 -4.88
N LYS A 78 0.28 2.05 -5.27
CA LYS A 78 -0.98 2.06 -6.02
C LYS A 78 -0.87 1.35 -7.36
N GLU A 79 0.18 1.63 -8.13
CA GLU A 79 0.45 1.00 -9.43
C GLU A 79 0.73 -0.50 -9.31
N HIS A 80 1.44 -0.91 -8.25
CA HIS A 80 1.69 -2.33 -7.98
C HIS A 80 0.41 -3.06 -7.57
N ASN A 81 -0.31 -2.52 -6.57
CA ASN A 81 -1.50 -3.15 -6.02
C ASN A 81 -2.70 -3.09 -6.98
N LYS A 82 -2.73 -2.13 -7.92
CA LYS A 82 -3.80 -1.93 -8.91
C LYS A 82 -5.21 -1.79 -8.32
N VAL A 83 -5.30 -1.37 -7.06
CA VAL A 83 -6.59 -1.13 -6.40
C VAL A 83 -7.19 0.17 -6.97
N ARG A 84 -8.44 0.09 -7.43
CA ARG A 84 -9.18 1.20 -8.05
C ARG A 84 -10.17 1.83 -7.07
#